data_AF-A0A962DM92-F1
#
_entry.id   AF-A0A962DM92-F1
#
_cell.length_a   1.000
_cell.length_b   1.000
_cell.length_c   1.000
_cell.angle_alpha   90.00
_cell.angle_beta   90.00
_cell.angle_gamma   90.00
#
_symmetry.space_group_name_H-M   'P 1'
#
loop_
_entity.id
_entity.type
_entity.pdbx_description
1 polymer ?
#
loop_
_entity_poly.entity_id
_entity_poly.type
_entity_poly.pdbx_seq_one_letter_code
_entity_poly.pdbx_strand_id
1 'polypeptide(L)'
;MAMVDWRIQGYDYSSCNCAWGCPCQVMAPPTDGTCRAAAGFEISRGHFGDTRLDGLCFGGLFAWPGAIHEGNGEALPLIDVRATPAQREALLKIMSGQETEPGATFFQVFFSTLSKVHEPRFVPIRFAIDLEQ
;
A
#
# COMPACT_ATOMS: atom_id res chain seq x y z
N MET A 1 14.73 -11.09 -16.35
CA MET A 1 14.81 -11.99 -15.19
C MET A 1 13.39 -12.38 -14.84
N ALA A 2 13.12 -13.63 -14.46
CA ALA A 2 11.78 -14.00 -14.01
C ALA A 2 11.45 -13.27 -12.70
N MET A 3 10.27 -12.67 -12.60
CA MET A 3 9.78 -12.07 -11.35
C MET A 3 9.64 -13.15 -10.28
N VAL A 4 9.82 -12.76 -9.01
CA VAL A 4 9.56 -13.66 -7.88
C VAL A 4 8.07 -13.98 -7.81
N ASP A 5 7.72 -15.27 -7.68
CA ASP A 5 6.32 -15.67 -7.45
C ASP A 5 5.86 -15.21 -6.06
N TRP A 6 4.78 -14.44 -6.00
CA TRP A 6 4.22 -13.94 -4.75
C TRP A 6 2.72 -13.80 -4.82
N ARG A 7 2.06 -13.91 -3.66
CA ARG A 7 0.62 -13.69 -3.52
C ARG A 7 0.31 -13.21 -2.10
N ILE A 8 -0.66 -12.30 -1.99
CA ILE A 8 -1.28 -11.94 -0.71
C ILE A 8 -2.80 -12.15 -0.81
N GLN A 9 -3.37 -12.65 0.27
CA GLN A 9 -4.80 -12.78 0.47
C GLN A 9 -5.12 -12.29 1.89
N GLY A 10 -6.14 -11.46 2.03
CA GLY A 10 -6.62 -11.00 3.32
C GLY A 10 -7.52 -9.80 3.15
N TYR A 11 -7.47 -8.88 4.11
CA TYR A 11 -8.33 -7.72 4.17
C TYR A 11 -7.52 -6.45 3.99
N ASP A 12 -8.08 -5.51 3.27
CA ASP A 12 -7.57 -4.15 3.17
C ASP A 12 -8.62 -3.15 3.66
N TYR A 13 -8.13 -2.04 4.19
CA TYR A 13 -8.95 -0.88 4.49
C TYR A 13 -8.17 0.36 4.11
N SER A 14 -8.82 1.26 3.40
CA SER A 14 -8.27 2.56 3.07
C SER A 14 -9.25 3.67 3.38
N SER A 15 -8.72 4.78 3.88
CA SER A 15 -9.48 6.00 4.14
C SER A 15 -8.71 7.17 3.55
N CYS A 16 -9.43 8.13 2.99
CA CYS A 16 -8.87 9.37 2.49
C CYS A 16 -9.62 10.59 3.01
N ASN A 17 -9.06 11.77 2.76
CA ASN A 17 -9.61 13.08 3.11
C ASN A 17 -10.78 13.55 2.22
N CYS A 18 -11.12 12.81 1.15
CA CYS A 18 -12.23 13.19 0.28
C CYS A 18 -13.58 12.90 0.94
N ALA A 19 -14.61 13.69 0.60
CA ALA A 19 -15.91 13.61 1.29
C ALA A 19 -16.66 12.30 1.02
N TRP A 20 -16.75 11.86 -0.24
CA TRP A 20 -17.41 10.61 -0.61
C TRP A 20 -16.61 9.87 -1.68
N GLY A 21 -16.10 8.70 -1.32
CA GLY A 21 -15.27 7.89 -2.20
C GLY A 21 -13.99 8.60 -2.66
N CYS A 22 -13.34 8.02 -3.67
CA CYS A 22 -12.19 8.64 -4.32
C CYS A 22 -12.64 9.29 -5.64
N PRO A 23 -12.89 10.62 -5.68
CA PRO A 23 -13.35 11.30 -6.90
C PRO A 23 -12.34 11.18 -8.06
N CYS A 24 -11.05 11.03 -7.75
CA CYS A 24 -9.99 10.83 -8.73
C CYS A 24 -10.20 9.59 -9.62
N GLN A 25 -10.93 8.57 -9.14
CA GLN A 25 -11.24 7.37 -9.91
C GLN A 25 -12.15 7.65 -11.12
N VAL A 26 -12.91 8.75 -11.06
CA VAL A 26 -13.83 9.20 -12.11
C VAL A 26 -13.39 10.54 -12.70
N MET A 27 -12.07 10.82 -12.66
CA MET A 27 -11.45 12.03 -13.21
C MET A 27 -11.92 13.35 -12.58
N ALA A 28 -12.51 13.29 -11.39
CA ALA A 28 -12.85 14.48 -10.61
C ALA A 28 -11.68 14.86 -9.66
N PRO A 29 -11.47 16.15 -9.36
CA PRO A 29 -10.42 16.58 -8.44
C PRO A 29 -10.68 16.11 -7.00
N PRO A 30 -9.64 16.00 -6.16
CA PRO A 30 -9.82 15.76 -4.72
C PRO A 30 -10.72 16.83 -4.09
N THR A 31 -11.55 16.44 -3.12
CA THR A 31 -12.56 17.34 -2.54
C THR A 31 -11.97 18.61 -1.91
N ASP A 32 -10.82 18.50 -1.25
CA ASP A 32 -10.15 19.63 -0.59
C ASP A 32 -8.96 20.19 -1.41
N GLY A 33 -8.80 19.74 -2.67
CA GLY A 33 -7.69 20.10 -3.53
C GLY A 33 -6.39 19.32 -3.27
N THR A 34 -6.31 18.52 -2.20
CA THR A 34 -5.16 17.65 -1.88
C THR A 34 -5.59 16.20 -1.73
N CYS A 35 -4.70 15.24 -1.95
CA CYS A 35 -5.00 13.83 -1.68
C CYS A 35 -4.18 13.35 -0.49
N ARG A 36 -4.85 12.94 0.59
CA ARG A 36 -4.22 12.31 1.75
C ARG A 36 -4.94 11.02 2.08
N ALA A 37 -4.20 9.94 2.24
CA ALA A 37 -4.77 8.63 2.51
C ALA A 37 -3.95 7.84 3.54
N ALA A 38 -4.64 6.97 4.25
CA ALA A 38 -4.05 5.88 5.02
C ALA A 38 -4.62 4.58 4.47
N ALA A 39 -3.75 3.61 4.21
CA ALA A 39 -4.16 2.25 3.84
C ALA A 39 -3.48 1.24 4.75
N GLY A 40 -4.22 0.20 5.14
CA GLY A 40 -3.74 -0.90 5.94
C GLY A 40 -4.21 -2.23 5.36
N PHE A 41 -3.39 -3.25 5.53
CA PHE A 41 -3.59 -4.59 5.01
C PHE A 41 -3.27 -5.60 6.12
N GLU A 42 -4.12 -6.61 6.26
CA GLU A 42 -3.83 -7.81 7.03
C GLU A 42 -3.69 -9.00 6.07
N ILE A 43 -2.57 -9.72 6.16
CA ILE A 43 -2.31 -10.88 5.32
C ILE A 43 -2.80 -12.14 6.03
N SER A 44 -3.98 -12.63 5.66
CA SER A 44 -4.49 -13.92 6.17
C SER A 44 -3.68 -15.11 5.63
N ARG A 45 -3.26 -15.05 4.35
CA ARG A 45 -2.37 -16.01 3.67
C ARG A 45 -1.53 -15.29 2.63
N GLY A 46 -0.23 -15.57 2.57
CA GLY A 46 0.62 -15.03 1.53
C GLY A 46 2.07 -15.50 1.59
N HIS A 47 2.74 -15.35 0.46
CA HIS A 47 4.14 -15.71 0.28
C HIS A 47 4.83 -14.77 -0.70
N PHE A 48 6.16 -14.76 -0.63
CA PHE A 48 7.05 -14.12 -1.58
C PHE A 48 8.26 -15.04 -1.79
N GLY A 49 8.27 -15.79 -2.88
CA GLY A 49 9.12 -16.97 -3.03
C GLY A 49 8.92 -17.93 -1.85
N ASP A 50 10.01 -18.28 -1.17
CA ASP A 50 9.97 -19.15 0.01
C ASP A 50 9.62 -18.42 1.32
N THR A 51 9.44 -17.09 1.28
CA THR A 51 9.14 -16.29 2.48
C THR A 51 7.64 -16.26 2.76
N ARG A 52 7.21 -16.86 3.88
CA ARG A 52 5.82 -16.79 4.35
C ARG A 52 5.48 -15.42 4.93
N LEU A 53 4.31 -14.88 4.61
CA LEU A 53 3.84 -13.55 5.03
C LEU A 53 2.58 -13.59 5.94
N ASP A 54 2.01 -14.78 6.17
CA ASP A 54 0.80 -14.97 6.97
C ASP A 54 0.83 -14.29 8.35
N GLY A 55 -0.27 -13.64 8.71
CA GLY A 55 -0.50 -12.99 10.00
C GLY A 55 0.19 -11.63 10.17
N LEU A 56 0.96 -11.19 9.17
CA LEU A 56 1.55 -9.86 9.16
C LEU A 56 0.55 -8.80 8.73
N CYS A 57 0.73 -7.61 9.28
CA CYS A 57 0.06 -6.40 8.82
C CYS A 57 1.08 -5.48 8.16
N PHE A 58 0.63 -4.70 7.19
CA PHE A 58 1.43 -3.63 6.59
C PHE A 58 0.49 -2.53 6.08
N GLY A 59 1.04 -1.40 5.69
CA GLY A 59 0.25 -0.28 5.22
C GLY A 59 1.11 0.92 4.87
N GLY A 60 0.46 2.07 4.73
CA GLY A 60 1.17 3.30 4.47
C GLY A 60 0.32 4.53 4.67
N LEU A 61 1.01 5.66 4.84
CA LEU A 61 0.44 6.99 4.71
C LEU A 61 0.87 7.57 3.38
N PHE A 62 -0.05 8.24 2.71
CA PHE A 62 0.17 8.78 1.37
C PHE A 62 -0.32 10.21 1.28
N ALA A 63 0.41 11.03 0.53
CA ALA A 63 0.06 12.43 0.29
C ALA A 63 0.43 12.85 -1.14
N TRP A 64 -0.51 13.46 -1.85
CA TRP A 64 -0.26 14.17 -3.11
C TRP A 64 -0.73 15.63 -2.96
N PRO A 65 -0.04 16.57 -3.63
CA PRO A 65 -0.44 17.97 -3.63
C PRO A 65 -1.77 18.23 -4.37
N GLY A 66 -2.18 17.29 -5.24
CA GLY A 66 -3.38 17.37 -6.07
C GLY A 66 -3.93 15.97 -6.38
N ALA A 67 -4.42 15.78 -7.60
CA ALA A 67 -4.92 14.47 -8.02
C ALA A 67 -3.76 13.47 -8.17
N ILE A 68 -3.98 12.20 -7.81
CA ILE A 68 -2.94 11.16 -7.80
C ILE A 68 -2.21 11.05 -9.15
N HIS A 69 -2.94 11.14 -10.27
CA HIS A 69 -2.37 11.02 -11.62
C HIS A 69 -1.52 12.23 -12.05
N GLU A 70 -1.58 13.35 -11.32
CA GLU A 70 -0.69 14.51 -11.53
C GLU A 70 0.70 14.29 -10.91
N GLY A 71 0.87 13.20 -10.15
CA GLY A 71 2.14 12.77 -9.59
C GLY A 71 2.60 13.62 -8.41
N ASN A 72 3.91 13.62 -8.16
CA ASN A 72 4.54 14.28 -7.01
C ASN A 72 4.04 13.78 -5.65
N GLY A 73 3.63 12.52 -5.59
CA GLY A 73 3.19 11.89 -4.36
C GLY A 73 4.34 11.54 -3.42
N GLU A 74 4.02 11.50 -2.13
CA GLU A 74 4.90 11.03 -1.08
C GLU A 74 4.25 9.85 -0.35
N ALA A 75 5.04 8.82 -0.02
CA ALA A 75 4.57 7.67 0.74
C ALA A 75 5.46 7.37 1.95
N LEU A 76 4.83 7.01 3.07
CA LEU A 76 5.49 6.45 4.25
C LEU A 76 5.07 4.99 4.43
N PRO A 77 5.92 4.01 4.06
CA PRO A 77 5.64 2.60 4.28
C PRO A 77 5.64 2.26 5.79
N LEU A 78 4.63 1.52 6.23
CA LEU A 78 4.50 1.00 7.58
C LEU A 78 4.45 -0.53 7.52
N ILE A 79 5.34 -1.18 8.26
CA ILE A 79 5.41 -2.64 8.33
C ILE A 79 5.34 -3.06 9.79
N ASP A 80 4.62 -4.15 10.06
CA ASP A 80 4.51 -4.69 11.42
C ASP A 80 5.90 -5.04 11.99
N VAL A 81 6.16 -4.60 13.22
CA VAL A 81 7.40 -4.89 13.95
C VAL A 81 7.71 -6.39 14.06
N ARG A 82 6.68 -7.24 14.03
CA ARG A 82 6.79 -8.72 14.06
C ARG A 82 7.45 -9.28 12.80
N ALA A 83 7.50 -8.53 11.70
CA ALA A 83 8.13 -8.97 10.46
C ALA A 83 9.64 -9.15 10.63
N THR A 84 10.15 -10.29 10.19
CA THR A 84 11.59 -10.56 10.06
C THR A 84 12.22 -9.72 8.95
N PRO A 85 13.56 -9.59 8.89
CA PRO A 85 14.23 -8.85 7.82
C PRO A 85 13.82 -9.29 6.40
N ALA A 86 13.73 -10.61 6.14
CA ALA A 86 13.30 -11.14 4.85
C ALA A 86 11.85 -10.77 4.52
N GLN A 87 10.94 -10.81 5.51
CA GLN A 87 9.55 -10.41 5.32
C GLN A 87 9.42 -8.90 5.06
N ARG A 88 10.24 -8.07 5.72
CA ARG A 88 10.27 -6.62 5.48
C ARG A 88 10.69 -6.31 4.05
N GLU A 89 11.76 -6.95 3.57
CA GLU A 89 12.21 -6.81 2.19
C GLU A 89 11.14 -7.24 1.19
N ALA A 90 10.53 -8.42 1.41
CA ALA A 90 9.43 -8.92 0.58
C ALA A 90 8.26 -7.93 0.50
N LEU A 91 7.80 -7.43 1.65
CA LEU A 91 6.69 -6.47 1.70
C LEU A 91 7.04 -5.16 1.00
N LEU A 92 8.26 -4.64 1.14
CA LEU A 92 8.69 -3.42 0.45
C LEU A 92 8.74 -3.61 -1.07
N LYS A 93 9.18 -4.78 -1.56
CA LYS A 93 9.16 -5.10 -3.00
C LYS A 93 7.74 -5.25 -3.56
N ILE A 94 6.83 -5.82 -2.78
CA ILE A 94 5.40 -5.90 -3.14
C ILE A 94 4.81 -4.49 -3.19
N MET A 95 5.04 -3.67 -2.15
CA MET A 95 4.51 -2.31 -2.06
C MET A 95 5.04 -1.36 -3.14
N SER A 96 6.27 -1.58 -3.64
CA SER A 96 6.83 -0.82 -4.76
C SER A 96 6.40 -1.34 -6.13
N GLY A 97 5.80 -2.54 -6.19
CA GLY A 97 5.48 -3.20 -7.45
C GLY A 97 6.70 -3.71 -8.22
N GLN A 98 7.86 -3.84 -7.57
CA GLN A 98 9.13 -4.22 -8.22
C GLN A 98 9.08 -5.62 -8.85
N GLU A 99 8.32 -6.55 -8.26
CA GLU A 99 8.16 -7.92 -8.74
C GLU A 99 6.83 -8.12 -9.48
N THR A 100 6.42 -7.12 -10.27
CA THR A 100 5.20 -7.16 -11.09
C THR A 100 5.43 -6.51 -12.44
N GLU A 101 4.65 -6.93 -13.44
CA GLU A 101 4.59 -6.19 -14.70
C GLU A 101 4.04 -4.78 -14.45
N PRO A 102 4.49 -3.76 -15.20
CA PRO A 102 3.96 -2.40 -15.09
C PRO A 102 2.42 -2.37 -15.20
N GLY A 103 1.76 -1.74 -14.25
CA GLY A 103 0.30 -1.63 -14.18
C GLY A 103 -0.45 -2.88 -13.70
N ALA A 104 0.23 -3.99 -13.42
CA ALA A 104 -0.44 -5.24 -13.05
C ALA A 104 -1.03 -5.23 -11.63
N THR A 105 -0.53 -4.37 -10.74
CA THR A 105 -1.02 -4.25 -9.36
C THR A 105 -1.30 -2.80 -8.99
N PHE A 106 -2.24 -2.60 -8.07
CA PHE A 106 -2.52 -1.26 -7.55
C PHE A 106 -1.27 -0.65 -6.89
N PHE A 107 -0.44 -1.46 -6.22
CA PHE A 107 0.84 -1.00 -5.66
C PHE A 107 1.73 -0.35 -6.71
N GLN A 108 1.95 -1.02 -7.85
CA GLN A 108 2.80 -0.49 -8.92
C GLN A 108 2.19 0.79 -9.53
N VAL A 109 0.87 0.81 -9.74
CA VAL A 109 0.16 1.99 -10.26
C VAL A 109 0.37 3.19 -9.36
N PHE A 110 0.10 3.07 -8.05
CA PHE A 110 0.33 4.17 -7.11
C PHE A 110 1.80 4.54 -7.00
N PHE A 111 2.70 3.56 -6.93
CA PHE A 111 4.13 3.80 -6.82
C PHE A 111 4.68 4.63 -7.98
N SER A 112 4.16 4.42 -9.20
CA SER A 112 4.54 5.19 -10.39
C SER A 112 4.23 6.69 -10.31
N THR A 113 3.35 7.10 -9.38
CA THR A 113 2.97 8.51 -9.15
C THR A 113 3.75 9.18 -8.03
N LEU A 114 4.59 8.43 -7.32
CA LEU A 114 5.37 8.94 -6.20
C LEU A 114 6.67 9.58 -6.69
N SER A 115 7.00 10.75 -6.17
CA SER A 115 8.33 11.36 -6.32
C SER A 115 9.22 11.12 -5.10
N LYS A 116 8.62 10.73 -3.97
CA LYS A 116 9.35 10.49 -2.72
C LYS A 116 8.76 9.34 -1.93
N VAL A 117 9.64 8.46 -1.47
CA VAL A 117 9.32 7.40 -0.52
C VAL A 117 10.14 7.66 0.73
N HIS A 118 9.48 7.86 1.86
CA HIS A 118 10.13 8.03 3.15
C HIS A 118 10.71 6.70 3.65
N GLU A 119 11.67 6.79 4.56
CA GLU A 119 12.23 5.61 5.22
C GLU A 119 11.11 4.80 5.89
N PRO A 120 10.99 3.49 5.58
CA PRO A 120 9.97 2.63 6.17
C PRO A 120 10.01 2.63 7.69
N ARG A 121 8.84 2.53 8.32
CA ARG A 121 8.73 2.43 9.77
C ARG A 121 8.23 1.05 10.18
N PHE A 122 8.99 0.41 11.06
CA PHE A 122 8.61 -0.85 11.70
C PHE A 122 7.93 -0.56 13.03
N VAL A 123 6.62 -0.75 13.10
CA VAL A 123 5.79 -0.33 14.23
C VAL A 123 4.82 -1.45 14.64
N PRO A 124 4.36 -1.50 15.89
CA PRO A 124 3.27 -2.40 16.25
C PRO A 124 2.00 -1.99 15.48
N ILE A 125 1.43 -2.93 14.73
CA ILE A 125 0.20 -2.72 13.97
C ILE A 125 -0.89 -3.65 14.52
N ARG A 126 -2.04 -3.07 14.88
CA ARG A 126 -3.26 -3.82 15.15
C ARG A 126 -4.27 -3.44 14.07
N PHE A 127 -4.68 -4.42 13.28
CA PHE A 127 -5.67 -4.27 12.25
C PHE A 127 -6.98 -4.96 12.67
N ALA A 128 -8.10 -4.27 12.49
CA ALA A 128 -9.44 -4.81 12.74
C ALA A 128 -10.43 -4.06 11.84
N ILE A 129 -11.27 -4.80 11.12
CA ILE A 129 -12.40 -4.27 10.37
C ILE A 129 -13.65 -4.97 10.90
N ASP A 130 -14.70 -4.20 11.15
CA ASP A 130 -16.04 -4.73 11.38
C ASP A 130 -16.78 -4.81 10.03
N LEU A 131 -17.14 -6.03 9.63
CA LEU A 131 -17.83 -6.31 8.36
C LEU A 131 -19.32 -6.62 8.57
N GLU A 132 -19.81 -6.65 9.81
CA GLU A 132 -21.19 -7.04 10.15
C GLU A 132 -22.15 -5.84 10.27
N GLN A 133 -21.72 -4.65 9.85
CA GLN A 133 -22.54 -3.43 9.83
C GLN A 133 -23.09 -3.10 8.44
#